data_AF-A0A7L0MZA0-F1
#
_entry.id   AF-A0A7L0MZA0-F1
#
_cell.length_a   1.000
_cell.length_b   1.000
_cell.length_c   1.000
_cell.angle_alpha   90.00
_cell.angle_beta   90.00
_cell.angle_gamma   90.00
#
_symmetry.space_group_name_H-M   'P 1'
#
loop_
_entity.id
_entity.type
_entity.pdbx_description
1 polymer ?
#
loop_
_entity_poly.entity_id
_entity_poly.type
_entity_poly.pdbx_seq_one_letter_code
_entity_poly.pdbx_strand_id
1 'polypeptide(L)'
;ERYSARDLQGLTVEHDPASIPEGQTLVLTLKDRGVLEPGEDVLEQAALAAQERAREEQELRRKKPPYVPYEEEEPGPAPQGPKVPSLLSKYDEPAPRPSFRLGPGGTQDGGDTPKVPLPGPTPQSLELPLPRLAPEYLTEQEMAVTFRKTKRRVKRLRKKEKPLRADDLLALAPGDTQGDFGSRWGWGGPRGSWGPEE
;
A
#
# COMPACT_ATOMS: atom_id res chain seq x y z
N GLU A 1 34.91 -18.36 -8.59
CA GLU A 1 33.84 -18.80 -9.51
C GLU A 1 33.49 -17.65 -10.43
N ARG A 2 33.16 -17.90 -11.71
CA ARG A 2 32.84 -16.85 -12.68
C ARG A 2 31.36 -16.96 -13.01
N TYR A 3 30.58 -15.94 -12.65
CA TYR A 3 29.18 -15.85 -13.04
C TYR A 3 29.08 -15.48 -14.53
N SER A 4 28.17 -16.15 -15.22
CA SER A 4 27.81 -15.92 -16.61
C SER A 4 26.43 -15.26 -16.70
N ALA A 5 26.07 -14.76 -17.89
CA ALA A 5 24.77 -14.13 -18.09
C ALA A 5 23.57 -15.07 -17.83
N ARG A 6 23.79 -16.38 -17.86
CA ARG A 6 22.77 -17.39 -17.50
C ARG A 6 22.52 -17.44 -16.00
N ASP A 7 23.55 -17.17 -15.20
CA ASP A 7 23.46 -17.21 -13.74
C ASP A 7 22.75 -15.96 -13.18
N LEU A 8 22.64 -14.90 -13.99
CA LEU A 8 21.89 -13.69 -13.68
C LEU A 8 20.40 -13.78 -14.06
N GLN A 9 20.00 -14.85 -14.72
CA GLN A 9 18.61 -15.05 -15.14
C GLN A 9 17.69 -15.10 -13.92
N GLY A 10 16.59 -14.36 -13.97
CA GLY A 10 15.56 -14.38 -12.93
C GLY A 10 15.84 -13.47 -11.74
N LEU A 11 17.02 -12.85 -11.65
CA LEU A 11 17.29 -11.78 -10.67
C LEU A 11 16.47 -10.53 -10.99
N THR A 12 16.15 -9.78 -9.95
CA THR A 12 15.42 -8.52 -10.06
C THR A 12 16.39 -7.36 -10.04
N VAL A 13 16.14 -6.35 -10.86
CA VAL A 13 16.88 -5.08 -10.90
C VAL A 13 15.94 -4.00 -10.38
N GLU A 14 16.33 -3.29 -9.32
CA GLU A 14 15.53 -2.23 -8.68
C GLU A 14 15.83 -0.86 -9.28
N HIS A 15 15.60 -0.71 -10.59
CA HIS A 15 15.66 0.57 -11.29
C HIS A 15 14.61 0.64 -12.40
N ASP A 16 14.23 1.86 -12.77
CA ASP A 16 13.47 2.07 -14.00
C ASP A 16 14.35 1.77 -15.22
N PRO A 17 13.88 1.00 -16.22
CA PRO A 17 14.65 0.76 -17.43
C PRO A 17 14.92 2.05 -18.21
N ALA A 18 14.04 3.05 -18.09
CA ALA A 18 14.20 4.37 -18.69
C ALA A 18 15.24 5.26 -17.98
N SER A 19 15.65 4.90 -16.75
CA SER A 19 16.68 5.64 -16.00
C SER A 19 18.10 5.30 -16.44
N ILE A 20 18.26 4.18 -17.15
CA ILE A 20 19.54 3.66 -17.64
C ILE A 20 19.85 4.37 -18.97
N PRO A 21 20.89 5.22 -19.05
CA PRO A 21 21.28 5.87 -20.30
C PRO A 21 21.73 4.85 -21.34
N GLU A 22 21.10 4.86 -22.51
CA GLU A 22 21.48 4.03 -23.65
C GLU A 22 22.94 4.29 -24.06
N GLY A 23 23.68 3.22 -24.37
CA GLY A 23 25.08 3.30 -24.79
C GLY A 23 26.10 3.41 -23.65
N GLN A 24 25.67 3.48 -22.39
CA GLN A 24 26.56 3.38 -21.23
C GLN A 24 26.52 1.97 -20.63
N THR A 25 27.69 1.45 -20.25
CA THR A 25 27.79 0.22 -19.49
C THR A 25 27.84 0.56 -18.01
N LEU A 26 26.88 0.03 -17.25
CA LEU A 26 26.75 0.29 -15.83
C LEU A 26 27.03 -0.98 -15.05
N VAL A 27 27.74 -0.82 -13.92
CA VAL A 27 28.01 -1.93 -13.01
C VAL A 27 26.89 -1.95 -11.96
N LEU A 28 26.13 -3.04 -11.95
CA LEU A 28 25.14 -3.32 -10.93
C LEU A 28 25.79 -4.08 -9.78
N THR A 29 25.38 -3.75 -8.56
CA THR A 29 25.83 -4.37 -7.31
C THR A 29 24.66 -5.06 -6.63
N LEU A 30 24.93 -6.14 -5.89
CA LEU A 30 23.91 -6.78 -5.07
C LEU A 30 23.49 -5.81 -3.95
N LYS A 31 22.20 -5.62 -3.77
CA LYS A 31 21.63 -4.80 -2.70
C LYS A 31 21.85 -5.49 -1.35
N ASP A 32 22.29 -4.72 -0.35
CA ASP A 32 22.47 -5.23 1.01
C ASP A 32 21.14 -5.72 1.60
N ARG A 33 21.14 -6.95 2.09
CA ARG A 33 19.98 -7.63 2.66
C ARG A 33 20.37 -8.42 3.91
N GLY A 34 19.48 -8.47 4.91
CA GLY A 34 19.66 -9.33 6.08
C GLY A 34 19.58 -10.82 5.69
N VAL A 35 20.54 -11.62 6.16
CA VAL A 35 20.62 -13.07 5.82
C VAL A 35 19.38 -13.87 6.27
N LEU A 36 18.71 -13.42 7.34
CA LEU A 36 17.49 -14.05 7.86
C LEU A 36 16.20 -13.50 7.25
N GLU A 37 16.28 -12.42 6.47
CA GLU A 37 15.10 -11.80 5.88
C GLU A 37 14.65 -12.61 4.66
N PRO A 38 13.41 -13.12 4.60
CA PRO A 38 12.95 -13.95 3.50
C PRO A 38 12.68 -13.13 2.23
N GLY A 39 13.30 -13.49 1.11
CA GLY A 39 13.05 -12.87 -0.20
C GLY A 39 14.22 -13.04 -1.17
N GLU A 40 14.04 -12.52 -2.38
CA GLU A 40 14.98 -12.70 -3.50
C GLU A 40 16.14 -11.69 -3.45
N ASP A 41 17.24 -12.05 -4.10
CA ASP A 41 18.39 -11.19 -4.34
C ASP A 41 18.06 -10.13 -5.40
N VAL A 42 18.47 -8.88 -5.13
CA VAL A 42 18.13 -7.71 -5.95
C VAL A 42 19.41 -6.98 -6.36
N LEU A 43 19.48 -6.55 -7.61
CA LEU A 43 20.58 -5.77 -8.16
C LEU A 43 20.21 -4.29 -8.15
N GLU A 44 21.10 -3.46 -7.60
CA GLU A 44 21.01 -1.99 -7.63
C GLU A 44 22.34 -1.39 -8.11
N GLN A 45 22.29 -0.26 -8.80
CA GLN A 45 23.46 0.55 -9.06
C GLN A 45 23.59 1.63 -7.98
N ALA A 46 24.71 1.62 -7.26
CA ALA A 46 24.95 2.55 -6.15
C ALA A 46 24.73 4.04 -6.50
N ALA A 47 25.20 4.48 -7.67
CA ALA A 47 25.06 5.88 -8.09
C ALA A 47 23.61 6.26 -8.42
N LEU A 48 22.86 5.40 -9.11
CA LEU A 48 21.45 5.65 -9.44
C LEU A 48 20.59 5.56 -8.18
N ALA A 49 20.82 4.57 -7.33
CA ALA A 49 20.14 4.40 -6.05
C ALA A 49 20.34 5.64 -5.14
N ALA A 50 21.55 6.21 -5.11
CA ALA A 50 21.80 7.45 -4.36
C ALA A 50 21.02 8.65 -4.93
N GLN A 51 20.94 8.76 -6.26
CA GLN A 51 20.16 9.82 -6.91
C GLN A 51 18.66 9.68 -6.67
N GLU A 52 18.11 8.47 -6.74
CA GLU A 52 16.70 8.19 -6.45
C GLU A 52 16.36 8.54 -5.00
N ARG A 53 17.16 8.07 -4.04
CA ARG A 53 16.99 8.40 -2.61
C ARG A 53 17.07 9.91 -2.36
N ALA A 54 17.99 10.61 -3.02
CA ALA A 54 18.11 12.06 -2.90
C ALA A 54 16.87 12.80 -3.46
N ARG A 55 16.30 12.31 -4.56
CA ARG A 55 15.05 12.86 -5.13
C ARG A 55 13.87 12.61 -4.19
N GLU A 56 13.73 11.40 -3.67
CA GLU A 56 12.71 11.03 -2.68
C GLU A 56 12.80 11.95 -1.45
N GLU A 57 14.00 12.16 -0.90
CA GLU A 57 14.21 13.03 0.26
C GLU A 57 13.82 14.49 -0.05
N GLN A 58 14.20 15.01 -1.22
CA GLN A 58 13.80 16.37 -1.63
C GLN A 58 12.29 16.51 -1.76
N GLU A 59 11.60 15.51 -2.33
CA GLU A 59 10.15 15.51 -2.39
C GLU A 59 9.50 15.45 -1.01
N LEU A 60 10.01 14.61 -0.11
CA LEU A 60 9.52 14.53 1.26
C LEU A 60 9.74 15.85 2.00
N ARG A 61 10.88 16.52 1.78
CA ARG A 61 11.15 17.84 2.35
C ARG A 61 10.22 18.91 1.78
N ARG A 62 9.87 18.85 0.49
CA ARG A 62 8.90 19.75 -0.15
C ARG A 62 7.46 19.49 0.30
N LYS A 63 7.10 18.23 0.55
CA LYS A 63 5.76 17.82 1.01
C LYS A 63 5.52 18.14 2.49
N LYS A 64 6.58 18.25 3.31
CA LYS A 64 6.47 18.65 4.71
C LYS A 64 6.15 20.15 4.78
N PRO A 65 4.93 20.56 5.22
CA PRO A 65 4.65 21.96 5.47
C PRO A 65 5.57 22.47 6.59
N PRO A 66 5.95 23.77 6.57
CA PRO A 66 6.66 24.37 7.70
C PRO A 66 5.81 24.23 8.97
N TYR A 67 6.48 24.00 10.10
CA TYR A 67 5.79 23.88 11.39
C TYR A 67 5.34 25.26 11.86
N VAL A 68 4.03 25.53 11.79
CA VAL A 68 3.43 26.77 12.29
C VAL A 68 2.41 26.41 13.39
N PRO A 69 2.72 26.67 14.67
CA PRO A 69 1.90 26.23 15.81
C PRO A 69 0.47 26.81 15.88
N TYR A 70 0.23 27.94 15.20
CA TYR A 70 -1.02 28.69 15.26
C TYR A 70 -1.55 29.02 13.86
N GLU A 71 -1.29 28.16 12.86
CA GLU A 71 -2.01 28.27 11.59
C GLU A 71 -3.47 27.89 11.82
N GLU A 72 -4.35 28.90 11.82
CA GLU A 72 -5.75 28.68 11.46
C GLU A 72 -5.71 28.14 10.02
N GLU A 73 -6.18 26.92 9.83
CA GLU A 73 -6.26 26.23 8.54
C GLU A 73 -7.31 26.97 7.68
N GLU A 74 -6.99 28.18 7.24
CA GLU A 74 -7.82 29.01 6.37
C GLU A 74 -7.81 28.32 5.01
N PRO A 75 -8.95 27.77 4.54
CA PRO A 75 -8.99 27.08 3.27
C PRO A 75 -8.79 28.12 2.17
N GLY A 76 -7.55 28.24 1.67
CA GLY A 76 -7.21 29.12 0.57
C GLY A 76 -8.12 28.89 -0.65
N PRO A 77 -8.32 29.91 -1.50
CA PRO A 77 -9.22 29.84 -2.65
C PRO A 77 -8.82 28.68 -3.56
N ALA A 78 -9.73 27.70 -3.65
CA ALA A 78 -9.53 26.42 -4.31
C ALA A 78 -9.15 26.55 -5.79
N PRO A 79 -7.99 26.00 -6.23
CA PRO A 79 -7.86 25.53 -7.60
C PRO A 79 -8.62 24.19 -7.72
N GLN A 80 -9.83 24.25 -8.29
CA GLN A 80 -10.60 23.15 -8.89
C GLN A 80 -10.44 21.75 -8.26
N GLY A 81 -11.31 21.44 -7.29
CA GLY A 81 -11.61 20.09 -6.85
C GLY A 81 -11.28 19.84 -5.36
N PRO A 82 -12.17 19.18 -4.59
CA PRO A 82 -11.88 18.84 -3.21
C PRO A 82 -10.83 17.71 -3.17
N LYS A 83 -9.55 18.08 -3.10
CA LYS A 83 -8.53 17.16 -2.60
C LYS A 83 -8.74 17.04 -1.10
N VAL A 84 -9.60 16.10 -0.71
CA VAL A 84 -9.71 15.67 0.69
C VAL A 84 -8.30 15.33 1.16
N PRO A 85 -7.77 15.98 2.21
CA PRO A 85 -6.48 15.61 2.76
C PRO A 85 -6.54 14.12 3.12
N SER A 86 -5.54 13.35 2.70
CA SER A 86 -5.37 11.97 3.14
C SER A 86 -5.34 12.00 4.67
N LEU A 87 -6.35 11.40 5.31
CA LEU A 87 -6.52 11.43 6.76
C LEU A 87 -5.29 10.88 7.50
N LEU A 88 -4.47 10.05 6.84
CA LEU A 88 -3.35 9.34 7.43
C LEU A 88 -2.12 9.28 6.50
N SER A 89 -1.78 10.39 5.85
CA SER A 89 -0.61 10.49 4.94
C SER A 89 0.72 10.03 5.52
N LYS A 90 0.87 10.01 6.85
CA LYS A 90 2.06 9.49 7.56
C LYS A 90 2.21 7.97 7.52
N TYR A 91 1.13 7.25 7.22
CA TYR A 91 1.08 5.78 7.22
C TYR A 91 0.84 5.21 5.82
N ASP A 92 0.79 6.06 4.80
CA ASP A 92 0.82 5.60 3.43
C ASP A 92 2.20 4.95 3.19
N GLU A 93 2.19 3.69 2.75
CA GLU A 93 3.42 2.99 2.39
C GLU A 93 4.11 3.75 1.25
N PRO A 94 5.46 3.83 1.25
CA PRO A 94 6.17 4.43 0.13
C PRO A 94 5.81 3.68 -1.14
N ALA A 95 5.62 4.41 -2.23
CA ALA A 95 5.37 3.80 -3.53
C ALA A 95 6.49 2.77 -3.81
N PRO A 96 6.14 1.56 -4.30
CA PRO A 96 7.14 0.55 -4.59
C PRO A 96 8.14 1.11 -5.61
N ARG A 97 9.43 0.87 -5.38
CA ARG A 97 10.46 1.28 -6.34
C ARG A 97 10.26 0.56 -7.66
N PRO A 98 10.53 1.23 -8.79
CA PRO A 98 10.47 0.58 -10.09
C PRO A 98 11.47 -0.57 -10.13
N SER A 99 11.01 -1.72 -10.62
CA SER A 99 11.84 -2.90 -10.75
C SER A 99 11.45 -3.72 -11.97
N PHE A 100 12.42 -4.42 -12.55
CA PHE A 100 12.20 -5.36 -13.64
C PHE A 100 13.00 -6.63 -13.43
N ARG A 101 12.57 -7.73 -14.06
CA ARG A 101 13.21 -9.04 -13.94
C ARG A 101 14.08 -9.33 -15.16
N LEU A 102 15.26 -9.90 -14.93
CA LEU A 102 16.13 -10.35 -16.01
C LEU A 102 15.61 -11.65 -16.62
N GLY A 103 15.45 -11.64 -17.94
CA GLY A 103 15.03 -12.79 -18.74
C GLY A 103 16.17 -13.77 -19.02
N PRO A 104 15.91 -14.79 -19.85
CA PRO A 104 16.93 -15.77 -20.24
C PRO A 104 18.11 -15.09 -20.94
N GLY A 105 19.32 -15.35 -20.43
CA GLY A 105 20.55 -14.75 -20.94
C GLY A 105 20.92 -13.39 -20.35
N GLY A 106 20.28 -12.96 -19.26
CA GLY A 106 20.64 -11.73 -18.54
C GLY A 106 20.17 -10.44 -19.24
N THR A 107 19.32 -10.57 -20.25
CA THR A 107 18.69 -9.44 -20.95
C THR A 107 17.42 -9.04 -20.22
N GLN A 108 17.07 -7.75 -20.25
CA GLN A 108 15.72 -7.34 -19.87
C GLN A 108 14.72 -8.08 -20.76
N ASP A 109 13.73 -8.73 -20.16
CA ASP A 109 12.59 -9.23 -20.90
C ASP A 109 11.83 -8.00 -21.42
N GLY A 110 12.15 -7.58 -22.65
CA GLY A 110 11.50 -6.47 -23.36
C GLY A 110 10.05 -6.79 -23.76
N GLY A 111 9.41 -7.70 -23.04
CA GLY A 111 7.98 -7.83 -23.05
C GLY A 111 7.41 -6.62 -22.34
N ASP A 112 7.20 -5.54 -23.11
CA ASP A 112 6.06 -4.67 -22.90
C ASP A 112 4.85 -5.57 -22.68
N THR A 113 4.54 -5.93 -21.43
CA THR A 113 3.18 -6.33 -21.11
C THR A 113 2.40 -5.10 -21.50
N PRO A 114 1.58 -5.11 -22.56
CA PRO A 114 0.73 -3.97 -22.82
C PRO A 114 -0.01 -3.76 -21.51
N LYS A 115 0.19 -2.59 -20.88
CA LYS A 115 -0.67 -2.15 -19.78
C LYS A 115 -2.06 -2.22 -20.38
N VAL A 116 -2.74 -3.34 -20.17
CA VAL A 116 -4.12 -3.51 -20.58
C VAL A 116 -4.79 -2.35 -19.89
N PRO A 117 -5.32 -1.36 -20.63
CA PRO A 117 -5.92 -0.21 -20.00
C PRO A 117 -6.98 -0.79 -19.07
N LEU A 118 -6.82 -0.51 -17.77
CA LEU A 118 -7.87 -0.77 -16.79
C LEU A 118 -9.18 -0.32 -17.43
N PRO A 119 -10.26 -1.13 -17.40
CA PRO A 119 -11.51 -0.76 -18.04
C PRO A 119 -11.95 0.57 -17.43
N GLY A 120 -11.65 1.64 -18.16
CA GLY A 120 -12.06 2.98 -17.81
C GLY A 120 -13.58 3.06 -17.89
N PRO A 121 -14.20 4.07 -17.26
CA PRO A 121 -15.61 4.33 -17.49
C PRO A 121 -15.86 4.39 -19.00
N THR A 122 -16.88 3.67 -19.46
CA THR A 122 -17.30 3.64 -20.87
C THR A 122 -17.35 5.06 -21.41
N PRO A 123 -16.77 5.34 -22.61
CA PRO A 123 -16.77 6.69 -23.16
C PRO A 123 -18.22 7.18 -23.28
N GLN A 124 -18.58 8.19 -22.49
CA GLN A 124 -19.87 8.85 -22.57
C GLN A 124 -19.76 9.94 -23.64
N SER A 125 -20.67 9.94 -24.61
CA SER A 125 -20.75 11.00 -25.62
C SER A 125 -21.12 12.32 -24.94
N LEU A 126 -20.45 13.41 -25.32
CA LEU A 126 -20.75 14.78 -24.86
C LEU A 126 -21.96 15.40 -25.59
N GLU A 127 -22.73 14.59 -26.32
CA GLU A 127 -23.97 15.02 -26.96
C GLU A 127 -25.08 15.12 -25.92
N LEU A 128 -25.38 16.36 -25.52
CA LEU A 128 -26.53 16.64 -24.68
C LEU A 128 -27.82 16.49 -25.51
N PRO A 129 -28.85 15.76 -25.03
CA PRO A 129 -30.12 15.67 -25.72
C PRO A 129 -30.81 17.04 -25.74
N LEU A 130 -31.43 17.37 -26.88
CA LEU A 130 -32.25 18.57 -27.03
C LEU A 130 -33.37 18.61 -25.96
N PRO A 131 -33.68 19.80 -25.40
CA PRO A 131 -34.71 19.94 -24.38
C PRO A 131 -36.06 19.47 -24.92
N ARG A 132 -36.68 18.51 -24.22
CA ARG A 132 -38.04 18.02 -24.50
C ARG A 132 -38.98 18.48 -23.41
N LEU A 133 -40.23 18.77 -23.77
CA LEU A 133 -41.30 19.04 -22.81
C LEU A 133 -41.41 17.85 -21.85
N ALA A 134 -41.40 18.12 -20.55
CA ALA A 134 -41.49 17.10 -19.53
C ALA A 134 -42.88 16.45 -19.56
N PRO A 135 -42.99 15.13 -19.77
CA PRO A 135 -44.27 14.45 -19.67
C PRO A 135 -44.73 14.42 -18.20
N GLU A 136 -46.02 14.59 -17.96
CA GLU A 136 -46.63 14.53 -16.62
C GLU A 136 -46.65 13.11 -16.03
N TYR A 137 -46.43 12.09 -16.87
CA TYR A 137 -46.43 10.67 -16.49
C TYR A 137 -45.12 10.01 -16.88
N LEU A 138 -44.54 9.24 -15.96
CA LEU A 138 -43.35 8.42 -16.21
C LEU A 138 -43.67 7.31 -17.22
N THR A 139 -42.76 7.06 -18.15
CA THR A 139 -42.87 5.90 -19.05
C THR A 139 -42.53 4.60 -18.31
N GLU A 140 -43.03 3.45 -18.80
CA GLU A 140 -42.77 2.14 -18.19
C GLU A 140 -41.26 1.85 -18.03
N GLN A 141 -40.45 2.32 -18.98
CA GLN A 141 -38.99 2.19 -18.97
C GLN A 141 -38.35 3.02 -17.84
N GLU A 142 -38.81 4.24 -17.62
CA GLU A 142 -38.32 5.13 -16.55
C GLU A 142 -38.80 4.68 -15.16
N MET A 143 -40.02 4.16 -15.06
CA MET A 143 -40.52 3.54 -13.82
C MET A 143 -39.68 2.33 -13.41
N ALA A 144 -39.25 1.52 -14.39
CA ALA A 144 -38.41 0.34 -14.14
C ALA A 144 -36.98 0.68 -13.70
N VAL A 145 -36.52 1.92 -13.88
CA VAL A 145 -35.20 2.40 -13.42
C VAL A 145 -35.32 3.09 -12.07
N THR A 146 -36.32 3.97 -11.90
CA THR A 146 -36.53 4.79 -10.70
C THR A 146 -37.06 3.99 -9.50
N PHE A 147 -37.90 2.99 -9.73
CA PHE A 147 -38.54 2.22 -8.65
C PHE A 147 -37.96 0.81 -8.47
N ARG A 148 -36.67 0.60 -8.79
CA ARG A 148 -36.03 -0.69 -8.48
C ARG A 148 -35.87 -0.86 -6.98
N LYS A 149 -36.69 -1.75 -6.41
CA LYS A 149 -36.55 -2.14 -5.00
C LYS A 149 -35.18 -2.78 -4.78
N THR A 150 -34.35 -2.14 -3.96
CA THR A 150 -33.03 -2.66 -3.64
C THR A 150 -33.21 -3.97 -2.85
N LYS A 151 -32.64 -5.06 -3.38
CA LYS A 151 -32.61 -6.32 -2.64
C LYS A 151 -31.70 -6.14 -1.44
N ARG A 152 -32.19 -6.43 -0.23
CA ARG A 152 -31.37 -6.43 0.99
C ARG A 152 -30.23 -7.43 0.80
N ARG A 153 -28.99 -6.94 0.70
CA ARG A 153 -27.80 -7.79 0.69
C ARG A 153 -27.68 -8.44 2.06
N VAL A 154 -27.83 -9.76 2.13
CA VAL A 154 -27.53 -10.53 3.34
C VAL A 154 -26.03 -10.44 3.56
N LYS A 155 -25.61 -9.76 4.63
CA LYS A 155 -24.21 -9.78 5.07
C LYS A 155 -23.88 -11.24 5.41
N ARG A 156 -22.89 -11.85 4.74
CA ARG A 156 -22.30 -13.11 5.19
C ARG A 156 -21.60 -12.83 6.52
N LEU A 157 -22.35 -12.93 7.62
CA LEU A 157 -21.75 -13.02 8.95
C LEU A 157 -20.85 -14.25 8.91
N ARG A 158 -19.54 -14.06 9.11
CA ARG A 158 -18.66 -15.15 9.53
C ARG A 158 -19.34 -15.80 10.74
N LYS A 159 -19.36 -17.14 10.76
CA LYS A 159 -19.96 -17.93 11.85
C LYS A 159 -19.48 -17.33 13.17
N LYS A 160 -20.34 -16.58 13.85
CA LYS A 160 -20.11 -16.30 15.26
C LYS A 160 -20.17 -17.67 15.91
N GLU A 161 -19.12 -18.03 16.62
CA GLU A 161 -19.16 -19.19 17.49
C GLU A 161 -20.42 -19.09 18.36
N LYS A 162 -21.07 -20.23 18.57
CA LYS A 162 -22.33 -20.29 19.32
C LYS A 162 -22.11 -19.56 20.65
N PRO A 163 -23.08 -18.76 21.15
CA PRO A 163 -22.96 -18.21 22.49
C PRO A 163 -22.76 -19.39 23.45
N LEU A 164 -21.60 -19.43 24.11
CA LEU A 164 -21.25 -20.46 25.08
C LEU A 164 -22.37 -20.54 26.12
N ARG A 165 -22.90 -21.75 26.36
CA ARG A 165 -23.86 -21.97 27.43
C ARG A 165 -23.12 -22.06 28.76
N ALA A 166 -23.82 -21.76 29.85
CA ALA A 166 -23.24 -21.85 31.20
C ALA A 166 -22.61 -23.22 31.49
N ASP A 167 -23.16 -24.28 30.89
CA ASP A 167 -22.65 -25.65 31.03
C ASP A 167 -21.27 -25.86 30.36
N ASP A 168 -20.95 -25.11 29.30
CA ASP A 168 -19.66 -25.20 28.58
C ASP A 168 -18.51 -24.55 29.40
N LEU A 169 -18.84 -23.64 30.31
CA LEU A 169 -17.87 -22.95 31.18
C LEU A 169 -17.38 -23.81 32.34
N LEU A 170 -18.10 -24.88 32.68
CA LEU A 170 -17.72 -25.80 33.76
C LEU A 170 -16.46 -26.60 33.42
N ALA A 171 -16.24 -26.90 32.14
CA ALA A 171 -15.03 -27.58 31.67
C ALA A 171 -13.77 -26.69 31.71
N LEU A 172 -13.95 -25.37 31.82
CA LEU A 172 -12.88 -24.37 31.95
C LEU A 172 -12.71 -23.85 33.37
N ALA A 173 -13.48 -24.36 34.34
CA ALA A 173 -13.33 -23.98 35.73
C ALA A 173 -11.93 -24.37 36.25
N PRO A 174 -11.17 -23.44 36.86
CA PRO A 174 -9.83 -23.72 37.36
C PRO A 174 -9.93 -24.53 38.65
N GLY A 175 -10.11 -25.84 38.52
CA GLY A 175 -10.14 -26.80 39.62
C GLY A 175 -8.92 -27.71 39.68
N ASP A 176 -8.28 -27.99 38.54
CA ASP A 176 -7.19 -28.97 38.47
C ASP A 176 -6.00 -28.40 37.68
N THR A 177 -5.34 -27.38 38.22
CA THR A 177 -4.01 -26.94 37.73
C THR A 177 -2.90 -27.52 38.59
N GLN A 178 -2.83 -28.85 38.68
CA GLN A 178 -1.59 -29.54 39.00
C GLN A 178 -0.72 -29.56 37.73
N GLY A 179 -0.17 -28.41 37.38
CA GLY A 179 0.67 -28.23 36.20
C GLY A 179 1.61 -27.06 36.41
N ASP A 180 2.90 -27.37 36.47
CA ASP A 180 4.02 -26.43 36.65
C ASP A 180 3.97 -25.30 35.61
N PHE A 181 3.59 -24.09 36.03
CA PHE A 181 3.69 -22.90 35.18
C PHE A 181 5.12 -22.36 35.29
N GLY A 182 5.98 -22.95 34.45
CA GLY A 182 7.42 -22.73 34.39
C GLY A 182 7.88 -21.29 34.61
N SER A 183 8.95 -21.19 35.39
CA SER A 183 9.88 -20.08 35.60
C SER A 183 9.46 -18.70 35.05
N ARG A 184 9.07 -17.84 35.99
CA ARG A 184 8.84 -16.41 35.83
C ARG A 184 10.12 -15.69 35.40
N TRP A 185 10.29 -15.44 34.10
CA TRP A 185 11.34 -14.53 33.62
C TRP A 185 10.94 -13.10 33.99
N GLY A 186 11.78 -12.48 34.82
CA GLY A 186 11.52 -11.19 35.44
C GLY A 186 11.50 -10.04 34.45
N TRP A 187 10.31 -9.46 34.26
CA TRP A 187 10.18 -8.09 33.78
C TRP A 187 10.12 -7.17 35.00
N GLY A 188 11.30 -6.83 35.53
CA GLY A 188 11.44 -5.69 36.43
C GLY A 188 11.35 -4.41 35.61
N GLY A 189 10.19 -3.75 35.62
CA GLY A 189 10.06 -2.39 35.11
C GLY A 189 10.87 -1.42 35.98
N PRO A 190 11.50 -0.38 35.40
CA PRO A 190 12.30 0.57 36.17
C PRO A 190 11.38 1.41 37.06
N ARG A 191 11.60 1.34 38.38
CA ARG A 191 11.07 2.31 39.34
C ARG A 191 11.81 3.64 39.13
N GLY A 192 11.04 4.72 39.01
CA GLY A 192 11.58 6.06 38.91
C GLY A 192 12.39 6.48 40.14
N SER A 193 13.44 7.26 39.90
CA SER A 193 14.14 8.04 40.91
C SER A 193 14.06 9.51 40.52
N TRP A 194 13.26 10.26 41.26
CA TRP A 194 13.42 11.72 41.38
C TRP A 194 14.65 11.95 42.25
N GLY A 195 15.68 12.58 41.70
CA GLY A 195 16.86 13.05 42.45
C GLY A 195 16.61 14.46 43.00
N PRO A 196 17.10 14.78 44.21
CA PRO A 196 16.90 16.08 44.83
C PRO A 196 17.85 17.16 44.30
N GLU A 197 17.34 18.38 44.39
CA GLU A 197 17.98 19.69 44.34
C GLU A 197 19.29 19.77 45.16
N GLU A 198 20.32 20.36 44.56
CA GLU A 198 21.22 21.38 45.16
C GLU A 198 21.67 22.36 44.06
#